data_AF-A0A376W0S4-F1
#
_entry.id   AF-A0A376W0S4-F1
#
_cell.length_a   1.000
_cell.length_b   1.000
_cell.length_c   1.000
_cell.angle_alpha   90.00
_cell.angle_beta   90.00
_cell.angle_gamma   90.00
#
_symmetry.space_group_name_H-M   'P 1'
#
loop_
_entity.id
_entity.type
_entity.pdbx_description
1 polymer ?
#
loop_
_entity_poly.entity_id
_entity_poly.type
_entity_poly.pdbx_seq_one_letter_code
_entity_poly.pdbx_strand_id
1 'polypeptide(L)' 'MVEGLGCKAIRVFASQDIAPALQEAQRLRDEFHVPVVVEIITERVTNIAMGPDINKVTEFEEILDL' A
#
# COMPACT_ATOMS: atom_id res chain seq x y z
N MET A 1 -5.74 13.72 11.18
CA MET A 1 -4.67 13.30 10.25
C MET A 1 -3.47 12.86 11.07
N VAL A 2 -2.71 11.84 10.66
CA VAL A 2 -1.60 11.25 11.46
C VAL A 2 -0.49 12.26 11.80
N GLU A 3 -0.37 13.34 11.04
CA GLU A 3 0.57 14.43 11.33
C GLU A 3 0.30 15.14 12.65
N GLY A 4 -0.97 15.20 13.09
CA GLY A 4 -1.34 15.74 14.41
C GLY A 4 -0.86 14.88 15.58
N LEU A 5 -0.38 13.66 15.32
CA LEU A 5 0.23 12.73 16.28
C LEU A 5 1.76 12.74 16.20
N GLY A 6 2.36 13.70 15.48
CA GLY A 6 3.82 13.80 15.32
C GLY A 6 4.42 12.89 14.25
N CYS A 7 3.60 12.24 13.42
CA CYS A 7 4.06 11.43 12.29
C CYS A 7 4.28 12.30 11.04
N LYS A 8 4.96 11.74 10.03
CA LYS A 8 4.93 12.25 8.65
C LYS A 8 3.97 11.41 7.79
N ALA A 9 3.40 12.00 6.75
CA ALA A 9 2.46 11.31 5.86
C ALA A 9 2.76 11.59 4.38
N ILE A 10 2.61 10.57 3.55
CA ILE A 10 2.69 10.65 2.08
C ILE A 10 1.44 9.96 1.52
N ARG A 11 0.79 10.57 0.52
CA ARG A 11 -0.37 9.99 -0.15
C ARG A 11 -0.03 9.70 -1.60
N VAL A 12 -0.31 8.49 -2.05
CA VAL A 12 0.03 7.98 -3.38
C VAL A 12 -1.25 7.69 -4.15
N PHE A 13 -1.43 8.34 -5.29
CA PHE A 13 -2.61 8.18 -6.15
C PHE A 13 -2.34 7.38 -7.42
N ALA A 14 -1.07 7.21 -7.80
CA ALA A 14 -0.69 6.48 -9.00
C ALA A 14 0.38 5.44 -8.66
N SER A 15 0.31 4.27 -9.32
CA SER A 15 1.15 3.12 -8.98
C SER A 15 2.64 3.39 -9.19
N GLN A 16 3.00 4.18 -10.21
CA GLN A 16 4.40 4.55 -10.48
C GLN A 16 5.05 5.38 -9.37
N ASP A 17 4.26 6.02 -8.51
CA ASP A 17 4.76 6.88 -7.44
C ASP A 17 5.00 6.10 -6.13
N ILE A 18 4.65 4.80 -6.07
CA ILE A 18 4.84 3.98 -4.87
C ILE A 18 6.33 3.87 -4.51
N ALA A 19 7.19 3.51 -5.46
CA ALA A 19 8.62 3.36 -5.20
C ALA A 19 9.29 4.70 -4.80
N PRO A 20 9.05 5.83 -5.51
CA PRO A 20 9.48 7.15 -5.06
C PRO A 20 8.98 7.52 -3.66
N ALA A 21 7.72 7.25 -3.33
CA ALA A 21 7.14 7.54 -2.03
C ALA A 21 7.80 6.74 -0.90
N LEU A 22 8.14 5.48 -1.14
CA LEU A 22 8.85 4.65 -0.17
C LEU A 22 10.31 5.11 0.05
N GLN A 23 10.96 5.64 -0.97
CA GLN A 23 12.29 6.25 -0.83
C GLN A 23 12.22 7.55 -0.01
N GLU A 24 11.23 8.40 -0.28
CA GLU A 24 10.99 9.62 0.49
C GLU A 24 10.62 9.29 1.95
N ALA A 25 9.84 8.24 2.18
CA ALA A 25 9.51 7.81 3.53
C ALA A 25 10.74 7.39 4.34
N GLN A 26 11.71 6.70 3.71
CA GLN A 26 12.99 6.36 4.35
C GLN A 26 13.80 7.63 4.66
N ARG A 27 13.88 8.57 3.73
CA ARG A 27 14.56 9.86 3.93
C ARG A 27 13.96 10.64 5.11
N LEU A 28 12.63 10.73 5.17
CA LEU A 28 11.90 11.42 6.25
C LEU A 28 12.08 10.71 7.60
N ARG A 29 12.10 9.38 7.62
CA ARG A 29 12.39 8.59 8.82
C ARG A 29 13.79 8.91 9.35
N ASP A 30 14.79 8.93 8.48
CA ASP A 30 16.18 9.14 8.87
C ASP A 30 16.47 10.60 9.25
N GLU A 31 15.77 11.57 8.66
CA GLU A 31 15.88 12.98 9.01
C GLU A 31 15.17 13.31 10.34
N PHE A 32 13.90 12.92 10.46
CA PHE A 32 13.04 13.38 11.55
C PHE A 32 12.90 12.37 12.70
N HIS A 33 13.32 11.11 12.51
CA HIS A 33 13.25 10.05 13.51
C HIS A 33 11.82 9.83 14.07
N VAL A 34 10.81 10.02 13.23
CA VAL A 34 9.39 9.79 13.55
C VAL A 34 8.77 8.75 12.60
N PRO A 35 7.65 8.11 12.97
CA PRO A 35 6.93 7.22 12.04
C PRO A 35 6.46 7.97 10.79
N VAL A 36 6.57 7.30 9.64
CA VAL A 36 6.08 7.80 8.35
C VAL A 36 4.99 6.88 7.84
N VAL A 37 3.82 7.44 7.52
CA VAL A 37 2.69 6.71 6.92
C VAL A 37 2.67 6.97 5.42
N VAL A 38 2.64 5.89 4.63
CA VAL A 38 2.43 5.96 3.18
C VAL A 38 1.04 5.41 2.89
N GLU A 39 0.10 6.29 2.56
CA GLU A 39 -1.28 5.94 2.21
C GLU A 39 -1.40 5.73 0.70
N ILE A 40 -1.74 4.51 0.28
CA ILE A 40 -1.97 4.18 -1.13
C ILE A 40 -3.47 4.26 -1.39
N ILE A 41 -3.87 5.13 -2.32
CA ILE A 41 -5.26 5.29 -2.72
C ILE A 41 -5.56 4.24 -3.79
N THR A 42 -6.25 3.18 -3.39
CA THR A 42 -6.66 2.10 -4.28
C THR A 42 -8.01 2.39 -4.94
N GLU A 43 -8.38 1.55 -5.90
CA GLU A 43 -9.74 1.48 -6.39
C GLU A 43 -10.73 1.08 -5.28
N ARG A 44 -12.02 1.33 -5.53
CA ARG A 44 -13.06 1.09 -4.53
C ARG A 44 -13.43 -0.38 -4.37
N VAL A 45 -13.24 -1.17 -5.42
CA VAL A 45 -13.65 -2.58 -5.48
C VAL A 45 -12.53 -3.36 -6.17
N THR A 46 -11.94 -4.29 -5.44
CA THR A 46 -10.96 -5.27 -5.95
C THR A 46 -11.34 -6.61 -5.34
N ASN A 47 -11.51 -7.65 -6.17
CA ASN A 47 -11.84 -8.98 -5.67
C ASN A 47 -10.57 -9.78 -5.46
N ILE A 48 -10.18 -9.98 -4.21
CA ILE A 48 -9.03 -10.81 -3.86
C ILE A 48 -9.46 -12.29 -3.92
N ALA A 49 -8.62 -13.14 -4.51
CA ALA A 49 -8.85 -14.58 -4.54
C ALA A 49 -9.08 -15.13 -3.13
N MET A 50 -10.18 -15.86 -2.94
CA MET A 50 -10.59 -16.38 -1.64
C MET A 50 -11.52 -17.59 -1.76
N GLY A 51 -11.61 -18.39 -0.69
CA GLY A 51 -12.42 -19.60 -0.65
C GLY A 51 -12.64 -20.10 0.78
N PRO A 52 -13.67 -20.94 1.02
CA PRO A 52 -13.96 -21.46 2.35
C PRO A 52 -12.94 -22.51 2.84
N ASP A 53 -12.24 -23.18 1.91
CA ASP A 53 -11.24 -24.21 2.17
C ASP A 53 -10.08 -24.06 1.16
N ILE A 54 -8.91 -24.61 1.50
CA ILE A 54 -7.71 -24.56 0.64
C ILE A 54 -7.92 -25.12 -0.78
N ASN A 55 -8.81 -26.10 -0.94
CA ASN A 55 -9.10 -26.74 -2.24
C ASN A 55 -10.26 -26.07 -2.99
N LYS A 56 -10.79 -24.95 -2.50
CA LYS A 56 -11.97 -24.26 -3.04
C LYS A 56 -11.74 -22.75 -3.19
N VAL A 57 -10.52 -22.36 -3.54
CA VAL A 57 -10.20 -20.95 -3.85
C VAL A 57 -10.83 -20.58 -5.19
N THR A 58 -11.51 -19.44 -5.22
CA THR A 58 -12.00 -18.83 -6.46
C THR A 58 -11.06 -17.70 -6.86
N GLU A 59 -10.50 -17.80 -8.07
CA GLU A 59 -9.72 -16.75 -8.70
C GLU A 59 -10.68 -15.83 -9.47
N PHE A 60 -10.71 -14.54 -9.11
CA PHE A 60 -11.59 -13.56 -9.74
C PHE A 60 -10.91 -12.79 -10.87
N GLU A 61 -9.58 -12.67 -10.80
CA GLU A 61 -8.74 -12.02 -11.80
C GLU A 61 -8.01 -13.07 -12.66
N GLU A 62 -7.46 -12.65 -13.79
CA GLU A 62 -6.71 -13.54 -14.68
C GLU A 62 -5.46 -14.10 -13.98
N ILE A 63 -5.31 -15.42 -14.02
CA ILE A 63 -4.14 -16.10 -13.45
C ILE A 63 -2.95 -15.96 -14.39
N LEU A 64 -1.80 -15.56 -13.84
CA LEU A 64 -0.52 -15.62 -14.52
C LEU A 64 0.08 -17.02 -14.29
N ASP A 65 0.20 -17.81 -15.36
CA ASP A 65 1.00 -19.04 -15.37
C ASP A 65 2.39 -18.67 -15.91
N LEU A 66 3.35 -18.44 -15.01
CA LEU A 66 4.69 -17.92 -15.26
C LEU A 66 5.75 -19.03 -15.20
#